data_AF-A0AAN7IQW9-F1
#
_entry.id   AF-A0AAN7IQW9-F1
#
_cell.length_a   1.000
_cell.length_b   1.000
_cell.length_c   1.000
_cell.angle_alpha   90.00
_cell.angle_beta   90.00
_cell.angle_gamma   90.00
#
_symmetry.space_group_name_H-M   'P 1'
#
loop_
_entity.id
_entity.type
_entity.pdbx_description
1 polymer ?
#
loop_
_entity_poly.entity_id
_entity_poly.type
_entity_poly.pdbx_seq_one_letter_code
_entity_poly.pdbx_strand_id
1 'polypeptide(L)'
;MLLGKWGFQMQVNLIGEFETCILSYFAFHWGHASLMISQVLNEESADCERKTKLKDLVLAATRKQRFERVTKNLKVARVFTTLVEELKAINGSAPKGGDSVITEVMAPMAHSKRSPVLLLMGGGMGAGKSTVLKEILEEPFWSEAKANAVLVEADAFKESDVIYRALSRSKGHHQEMLHTAELVHQSSTDAASSLLVTALNEGRDVIMDGTLSWEPFVEQTIDMARAIHKCRYRMGVGYKVAEDGTITENYWEMVKEGEEEEQPKENGEAPKRKPYRIELVGMICDPYLAVVRGIRRAILMGRAVRVDSQLNSHKRFASAFLRYCQLVDNARLFCTNSMGGAPKLIAWKDGDNKTLIDPEKINCLTAASNLNAEAQSIYELYTDSSRISEPGSIWKDVVLSPSRESLQQELRACIQRIENPEPV
;
A
#
# COMPACT_ATOMS: atom_id res chain seq x y z
N MET A 1 32.78 -25.71 -15.49
CA MET A 1 31.47 -25.25 -16.03
C MET A 1 30.28 -25.94 -15.37
N LEU A 2 30.34 -27.24 -15.04
CA LEU A 2 29.26 -27.97 -14.33
C LEU A 2 29.03 -27.49 -12.88
N LEU A 3 30.08 -27.17 -12.12
CA LEU A 3 29.97 -26.61 -10.76
C LEU A 3 29.14 -25.32 -10.67
N GLY A 4 29.11 -24.49 -11.73
CA GLY A 4 28.34 -23.24 -11.76
C GLY A 4 26.83 -23.46 -11.92
N LYS A 5 26.41 -24.46 -12.71
CA LYS A 5 24.98 -24.80 -12.87
C LYS A 5 24.43 -25.53 -11.64
N TRP A 6 25.21 -26.43 -11.06
CA TRP A 6 24.82 -27.16 -9.84
C TRP A 6 24.75 -26.23 -8.62
N GLY A 7 25.72 -25.31 -8.47
CA GLY A 7 25.70 -24.30 -7.40
C GLY A 7 24.51 -23.35 -7.50
N PHE A 8 24.16 -22.89 -8.72
CA PHE A 8 23.00 -22.02 -8.93
C PHE A 8 21.68 -22.72 -8.62
N GLN A 9 21.48 -23.96 -9.11
CA GLN A 9 20.25 -24.71 -8.84
C GLN A 9 20.11 -25.04 -7.35
N MET A 10 21.21 -25.41 -6.67
CA MET A 10 21.23 -25.64 -5.23
C MET A 10 20.86 -24.38 -4.46
N GLN A 11 21.41 -23.22 -4.84
CA GLN A 11 21.10 -21.94 -4.20
C GLN A 11 19.62 -21.58 -4.37
N VAL A 12 19.05 -21.76 -5.56
CA VAL A 12 17.63 -21.54 -5.82
C VAL A 12 16.76 -22.45 -4.97
N ASN A 13 17.08 -23.74 -4.90
CA ASN A 13 16.35 -24.72 -4.11
C ASN A 13 16.43 -24.40 -2.61
N LEU A 14 17.61 -24.02 -2.12
CA LEU A 14 17.84 -23.67 -0.72
C LEU A 14 17.08 -22.39 -0.32
N ILE A 15 17.10 -21.36 -1.17
CA ILE A 15 16.31 -20.14 -0.97
C ILE A 15 14.82 -20.48 -0.94
N GLY A 16 14.34 -21.32 -1.86
CA GLY A 16 12.95 -21.78 -1.90
C GLY A 16 12.53 -22.52 -0.62
N GLU A 17 13.40 -23.35 -0.06
CA GLU A 17 13.13 -24.05 1.20
C GLU A 17 13.11 -23.08 2.39
N PHE A 18 14.03 -22.11 2.45
CA PHE A 18 13.98 -21.06 3.47
C PHE A 18 12.70 -20.23 3.39
N GLU A 19 12.26 -19.86 2.18
CA GLU A 19 10.99 -19.17 1.96
C GLU A 19 9.82 -19.99 2.50
N THR A 20 9.83 -21.30 2.26
CA THR A 20 8.80 -22.22 2.75
C THR A 20 8.81 -22.33 4.26
N CYS A 21 9.99 -22.42 4.88
CA CYS A 21 10.15 -22.41 6.35
C CYS A 21 9.66 -21.10 6.98
N ILE A 22 9.97 -19.95 6.38
CA ILE A 22 9.51 -18.62 6.83
C ILE A 22 7.98 -18.54 6.78
N LEU A 23 7.41 -18.98 5.66
CA LEU A 23 5.96 -19.10 5.46
C LEU A 23 5.34 -19.96 6.57
N SER A 24 5.82 -21.20 6.73
CA SER A 24 5.33 -22.14 7.75
C SER A 24 5.42 -21.58 9.17
N TYR A 25 6.54 -20.96 9.52
CA TYR A 25 6.76 -20.42 10.85
C TYR A 25 5.79 -19.27 11.16
N PHE A 26 5.72 -18.26 10.29
CA PHE A 26 4.87 -17.10 10.57
C PHE A 26 3.37 -17.41 10.50
N ALA A 27 2.97 -18.47 9.80
CA ALA A 27 1.58 -18.94 9.79
C ALA A 27 1.03 -19.25 11.20
N PHE A 28 1.88 -19.76 12.10
CA PHE A 28 1.46 -20.15 13.45
C PHE A 28 1.87 -19.15 14.54
N HIS A 29 2.71 -18.17 14.20
CA HIS A 29 3.33 -17.28 15.18
C HIS A 29 3.08 -15.79 14.92
N TRP A 30 2.25 -15.42 13.94
CA TRP A 30 2.04 -13.99 13.65
C TRP A 30 1.40 -13.19 14.79
N GLY A 31 0.70 -13.84 15.74
CA GLY A 31 0.22 -13.15 16.94
C GLY A 31 1.36 -12.60 17.81
N HIS A 32 2.55 -13.20 17.68
CA HIS A 32 3.80 -12.75 18.32
C HIS A 32 4.67 -11.90 17.39
N ALA A 33 4.18 -11.52 16.19
CA ALA A 33 4.98 -10.82 15.19
C ALA A 33 5.59 -9.52 15.74
N SER A 34 4.84 -8.75 16.53
CA SER A 34 5.33 -7.50 17.13
C SER A 34 6.53 -7.74 18.06
N LEU A 35 6.47 -8.80 18.87
CA LEU A 35 7.56 -9.21 19.76
C LEU A 35 8.78 -9.68 18.97
N MET A 36 8.58 -10.52 17.95
CA MET A 36 9.65 -11.01 17.10
C MET A 36 10.36 -9.90 16.33
N ILE A 37 9.60 -9.00 15.69
CA ILE A 37 10.15 -7.84 14.97
C ILE A 37 10.96 -6.99 15.94
N SER A 38 10.45 -6.77 17.16
CA SER A 38 11.17 -6.00 18.18
C SER A 38 12.48 -6.67 18.60
N GLN A 39 12.51 -8.00 18.74
CA GLN A 39 13.73 -8.72 19.11
C GLN A 39 14.82 -8.58 18.05
N VAL A 40 14.48 -8.79 16.77
CA VAL A 40 15.42 -8.68 15.65
C VAL A 40 15.99 -7.28 15.54
N LEU A 41 15.12 -6.25 15.57
CA LEU A 41 15.56 -4.86 15.46
C LEU A 41 16.36 -4.39 16.69
N ASN A 42 16.15 -4.99 17.86
CA ASN A 42 16.93 -4.67 19.06
C ASN A 42 18.30 -5.37 19.08
N GLU A 43 18.45 -6.55 18.48
CA GLU A 43 19.75 -7.25 18.38
C GLU A 43 20.70 -6.55 17.40
N GLU A 44 20.20 -5.98 16.29
CA GLU A 44 21.00 -5.11 15.42
C GLU A 44 21.48 -3.82 16.14
N SER A 45 20.87 -3.48 17.29
CA SER A 45 21.26 -2.35 18.14
C SER A 45 22.17 -2.73 19.31
N ALA A 46 22.67 -3.97 19.37
CA ALA A 46 23.44 -4.54 20.48
C ALA A 46 24.81 -3.89 20.79
N ASP A 47 25.16 -2.79 20.13
CA ASP A 47 26.21 -1.86 20.62
C ASP A 47 25.73 -0.95 21.78
N CYS A 48 24.47 -1.08 22.23
CA CYS A 48 23.96 -0.32 23.37
C CYS A 48 23.52 -1.25 24.51
N GLU A 49 24.29 -1.25 25.60
CA GLU A 49 24.03 -2.00 26.83
C GLU A 49 22.56 -1.91 27.29
N ARG A 50 21.92 -3.06 27.49
CA ARG A 50 20.60 -3.19 28.15
C ARG A 50 20.70 -2.68 29.59
N LYS A 51 20.15 -1.50 29.85
CA LYS A 51 19.69 -1.10 31.18
C LYS A 51 18.23 -0.71 31.08
N THR A 52 17.33 -1.68 31.29
CA THR A 52 15.90 -1.44 31.52
C THR A 52 15.74 -0.54 32.73
N LYS A 53 15.59 0.76 32.52
CA LYS A 53 15.47 1.75 33.60
C LYS A 53 14.01 2.18 33.71
N LEU A 54 13.61 2.55 34.93
CA LEU A 54 12.37 3.27 35.24
C LEU A 54 12.08 4.43 34.26
N LYS A 55 13.14 5.00 33.67
CA LYS A 55 13.07 5.97 32.56
C LYS A 55 12.26 5.47 31.37
N ASP A 56 12.44 4.24 30.90
CA ASP A 56 11.73 3.72 29.70
C ASP A 56 10.23 3.55 29.97
N LEU A 57 9.89 3.15 31.20
CA LEU A 57 8.50 3.01 31.64
C LEU A 57 7.81 4.37 31.80
N VAL A 58 8.53 5.37 32.34
CA VAL A 58 8.07 6.77 32.40
C VAL A 58 8.00 7.40 31.01
N LEU A 59 8.93 7.07 30.12
CA LEU A 59 8.95 7.51 28.73
C LEU A 59 7.73 6.93 27.98
N ALA A 60 7.43 5.63 28.12
CA ALA A 60 6.24 5.02 27.54
C ALA A 60 4.94 5.66 28.08
N ALA A 61 4.83 5.86 29.40
CA ALA A 61 3.65 6.42 30.04
C ALA A 61 3.37 7.90 29.65
N THR A 62 4.42 8.70 29.42
CA THR A 62 4.29 10.13 29.06
C THR A 62 4.31 10.37 27.55
N ARG A 63 4.32 9.32 26.72
CA ARG A 63 4.57 9.41 25.27
C ARG A 63 3.52 10.22 24.52
N LYS A 64 2.22 9.97 24.76
CA LYS A 64 1.11 10.68 24.07
C LYS A 64 1.18 12.19 24.31
N GLN A 65 1.38 12.60 25.57
CA GLN A 65 1.51 14.03 25.93
C GLN A 65 2.77 14.68 25.34
N ARG A 66 3.88 13.94 25.25
CA ARG A 66 5.10 14.43 24.61
C ARG A 66 4.95 14.53 23.09
N PHE A 67 4.29 13.56 22.45
CA PHE A 67 3.95 13.65 21.04
C PHE A 67 3.03 14.84 20.77
N GLU A 68 2.00 15.07 21.59
CA GLU A 68 1.13 16.25 21.46
C GLU A 68 1.92 17.56 21.61
N ARG A 69 2.86 17.63 22.56
CA ARG A 69 3.71 18.81 22.76
C ARG A 69 4.68 19.02 21.59
N VAL A 70 5.35 17.98 21.12
CA VAL A 70 6.27 18.04 19.98
C VAL A 70 5.51 18.33 18.68
N THR A 71 4.32 17.76 18.51
CA THR A 71 3.43 18.04 17.38
C THR A 71 2.97 19.49 17.36
N LYS A 72 2.62 20.06 18.52
CA LYS A 72 2.33 21.51 18.63
C LYS A 72 3.54 22.35 18.21
N ASN A 73 4.73 21.98 18.67
CA ASN A 73 5.96 22.72 18.37
C ASN A 73 6.43 22.58 16.91
N LEU A 74 6.16 21.44 16.26
CA LEU A 74 6.58 21.15 14.89
C LEU A 74 5.46 21.31 13.86
N LYS A 75 4.28 21.82 14.26
CA LYS A 75 3.11 21.95 13.38
C LYS A 75 3.43 22.73 12.10
N VAL A 76 4.13 23.85 12.24
CA VAL A 76 4.52 24.71 11.12
C VAL A 76 5.50 23.98 10.20
N ALA A 77 6.56 23.39 10.76
CA ALA A 77 7.55 22.64 10.00
C ALA A 77 6.94 21.44 9.25
N ARG A 78 5.98 20.74 9.87
CA ARG A 78 5.21 19.68 9.22
C ARG A 78 4.43 20.19 8.01
N VAL A 79 3.63 21.24 8.20
CA VAL A 79 2.84 21.84 7.10
C VAL A 79 3.75 22.30 5.96
N PHE A 80 4.87 22.97 6.24
CA PHE A 80 5.81 23.37 5.20
C PHE A 80 6.46 22.18 4.49
N THR A 81 6.85 21.13 5.22
CA THR A 81 7.44 19.93 4.61
C THR A 81 6.43 19.23 3.72
N THR A 82 5.19 19.07 4.21
CA THR A 82 4.08 18.50 3.44
C THR A 82 3.81 19.30 2.18
N LEU A 83 3.67 20.62 2.27
CA LEU A 83 3.45 21.49 1.10
C LEU A 83 4.62 21.41 0.10
N VAL A 84 5.86 21.33 0.58
CA VAL A 84 7.03 21.17 -0.30
C VAL A 84 7.00 19.82 -1.01
N GLU A 85 6.62 18.74 -0.33
CA GLU A 85 6.50 17.42 -0.97
C GLU A 85 5.29 17.35 -1.92
N GLU A 86 4.17 18.01 -1.60
CA GLU A 86 3.03 18.18 -2.51
C GLU A 86 3.46 18.96 -3.77
N LEU A 87 4.16 20.09 -3.61
CA LEU A 87 4.69 20.87 -4.73
C LEU A 87 5.72 20.08 -5.55
N LYS A 88 6.57 19.25 -4.93
CA LYS A 88 7.47 18.35 -5.66
C LYS A 88 6.72 17.26 -6.40
N ALA A 89 5.66 16.69 -5.83
CA ALA A 89 4.83 15.71 -6.51
C ALA A 89 4.12 16.32 -7.73
N ILE A 90 3.74 17.59 -7.64
CA ILE A 90 3.11 18.34 -8.75
C ILE A 90 4.14 18.77 -9.81
N ASN A 91 5.31 19.29 -9.39
CA ASN A 91 6.34 19.90 -10.26
C ASN A 91 7.47 18.94 -10.72
N GLY A 92 7.61 17.76 -10.10
CA GLY A 92 8.68 16.79 -10.38
C GLY A 92 8.62 16.13 -11.77
N SER A 93 7.67 16.53 -12.60
CA SER A 93 7.45 16.06 -13.97
C SER A 93 8.17 16.90 -15.05
N ALA A 94 8.76 18.05 -14.69
CA ALA A 94 9.52 18.86 -15.63
C ALA A 94 10.98 18.37 -15.78
N PRO A 95 11.56 18.30 -17.00
CA PRO A 95 12.97 17.95 -17.17
C PRO A 95 13.85 19.02 -16.51
N LYS A 96 14.82 18.59 -15.70
CA LYS A 96 15.86 19.48 -15.18
C LYS A 96 16.73 19.99 -16.32
N GLY A 97 16.55 21.26 -16.70
CA GLY A 97 17.44 21.96 -17.61
C GLY A 97 17.35 23.48 -17.45
N GLY A 98 18.34 24.05 -16.77
CA GLY A 98 18.84 25.42 -16.99
C GLY A 98 18.03 26.58 -16.40
N ASP A 99 18.73 27.40 -15.62
CA ASP A 99 18.28 28.71 -15.14
C ASP A 99 17.59 29.55 -16.22
N SER A 100 16.34 29.94 -16.00
CA SER A 100 15.83 31.32 -16.23
C SER A 100 14.31 31.38 -16.03
N VAL A 101 13.90 32.45 -15.33
CA VAL A 101 12.62 33.18 -15.38
C VAL A 101 11.32 32.35 -15.44
N ILE A 102 10.52 32.56 -14.39
CA ILE A 102 9.08 32.27 -14.27
C ILE A 102 8.40 32.32 -15.64
N THR A 103 8.16 31.14 -16.21
CA THR A 103 7.30 30.98 -17.38
C THR A 103 6.29 29.91 -17.01
N GLU A 104 5.02 30.28 -17.13
CA GLU A 104 3.85 29.51 -16.74
C GLU A 104 3.88 28.06 -17.22
N VAL A 105 3.27 27.23 -16.39
CA VAL A 105 3.06 25.78 -16.48
C VAL A 105 2.44 25.41 -17.83
N MET A 106 3.28 25.24 -18.85
CA MET A 106 2.91 24.63 -20.12
C MET A 106 3.00 23.11 -19.95
N ALA A 107 1.91 22.49 -19.48
CA ALA A 107 1.74 21.04 -19.59
C ALA A 107 1.84 20.62 -21.08
N PRO A 108 2.43 19.46 -21.41
CA PRO A 108 2.63 19.07 -22.81
C PRO A 108 1.29 19.02 -23.55
N MET A 109 1.18 19.75 -24.66
CA MET A 109 -0.03 19.92 -25.51
C MET A 109 -0.76 18.62 -25.89
N ALA A 110 -0.15 17.45 -25.74
CA ALA A 110 -0.79 16.16 -25.98
C ALA A 110 -1.85 15.79 -24.93
N HIS A 111 -1.73 16.27 -23.68
CA HIS A 111 -2.63 15.91 -22.58
C HIS A 111 -3.96 16.71 -22.57
N SER A 112 -4.03 17.84 -23.27
CA SER A 112 -5.22 18.72 -23.27
C SER A 112 -6.37 18.21 -24.16
N LYS A 113 -6.10 17.29 -25.10
CA LYS A 113 -7.12 16.80 -26.06
C LYS A 113 -7.97 15.64 -25.55
N ARG A 114 -7.48 14.83 -24.61
CA ARG A 114 -8.25 13.69 -24.06
C ARG A 114 -8.87 13.99 -22.68
N SER A 115 -9.76 13.12 -22.23
CA SER A 115 -10.19 13.13 -20.82
C SER A 115 -9.04 12.68 -19.91
N PRO A 116 -8.89 13.29 -18.73
CA PRO A 116 -7.92 12.83 -17.73
C PRO A 116 -8.35 11.51 -17.12
N VAL A 117 -7.39 10.74 -16.60
CA VAL A 117 -7.62 9.41 -16.02
C VAL A 117 -7.31 9.41 -14.53
N LEU A 118 -8.25 8.91 -13.73
CA LEU A 118 -8.05 8.58 -12.32
C LEU A 118 -7.93 7.06 -12.20
N LEU A 119 -6.72 6.58 -11.90
CA LEU A 119 -6.44 5.18 -11.60
C LEU A 119 -6.48 4.94 -10.09
N LEU A 120 -7.51 4.25 -9.63
CA LEU A 120 -7.66 3.79 -8.26
C LEU A 120 -6.99 2.43 -8.11
N MET A 121 -5.87 2.39 -7.39
CA MET A 121 -5.18 1.15 -7.02
C MET A 121 -5.67 0.70 -5.64
N GLY A 122 -6.27 -0.48 -5.56
CA GLY A 122 -6.87 -1.02 -4.35
C GLY A 122 -6.42 -2.43 -4.01
N GLY A 123 -6.46 -2.78 -2.73
CA GLY A 123 -6.00 -4.08 -2.26
C GLY A 123 -5.43 -4.00 -0.87
N GLY A 124 -5.63 -5.07 -0.09
CA GLY A 124 -5.16 -5.13 1.28
C GLY A 124 -3.64 -4.89 1.41
N MET A 125 -3.21 -4.49 2.61
CA MET A 125 -1.79 -4.27 2.87
C MET A 125 -1.00 -5.56 2.60
N GLY A 126 0.13 -5.48 1.90
CA GLY A 126 0.91 -6.66 1.50
C GLY A 126 0.35 -7.45 0.29
N ALA A 127 -0.71 -6.97 -0.37
CA ALA A 127 -1.29 -7.63 -1.56
C ALA A 127 -0.42 -7.55 -2.84
N GLY A 128 0.73 -6.88 -2.82
CA GLY A 128 1.61 -6.78 -3.99
C GLY A 128 1.26 -5.66 -4.97
N LYS A 129 0.64 -4.57 -4.49
CA LYS A 129 0.24 -3.40 -5.30
C LYS A 129 1.37 -2.83 -6.15
N SER A 130 2.55 -2.63 -5.56
CA SER A 130 3.70 -2.05 -6.24
C SER A 130 4.24 -2.93 -7.39
N THR A 131 4.00 -4.25 -7.35
CA THR A 131 4.38 -5.16 -8.46
C THR A 131 3.48 -4.92 -9.67
N VAL A 132 2.16 -4.89 -9.45
CA VAL A 132 1.17 -4.64 -10.51
C VAL A 132 1.30 -3.22 -11.06
N LEU A 133 1.57 -2.24 -10.20
CA LEU A 133 1.76 -0.85 -10.63
C LEU A 133 2.91 -0.74 -11.65
N LYS A 134 4.02 -1.43 -11.43
CA LYS A 134 5.15 -1.43 -12.38
C LYS A 134 4.73 -1.94 -13.75
N GLU A 135 3.94 -3.01 -13.80
CA GLU A 135 3.44 -3.57 -15.06
C GLU A 135 2.48 -2.61 -15.77
N ILE A 136 1.58 -1.96 -15.02
CA ILE A 136 0.63 -0.98 -15.56
C ILE A 136 1.36 0.25 -16.12
N LEU A 137 2.41 0.73 -15.45
CA LEU A 137 3.19 1.88 -15.90
C LEU A 137 4.00 1.61 -17.18
N GLU A 138 4.12 0.36 -17.61
CA GLU A 138 4.69 -0.03 -18.90
C GLU A 138 3.63 -0.20 -20.01
N GLU A 139 2.33 -0.13 -19.69
CA GLU A 139 1.28 -0.14 -20.70
C GLU A 139 1.37 1.10 -21.60
N PRO A 140 0.99 1.01 -22.90
CA PRO A 140 1.19 2.11 -23.85
C PRO A 140 0.67 3.45 -23.35
N PHE A 141 -0.53 3.47 -22.77
CA PHE A 141 -1.12 4.69 -22.20
C PHE A 141 -0.27 5.30 -21.07
N TRP A 142 0.09 4.50 -20.07
CA TRP A 142 0.82 4.99 -18.91
C TRP A 142 2.30 5.23 -19.21
N SER A 143 2.88 4.53 -20.18
CA SER A 143 4.26 4.78 -20.60
C SER A 143 4.48 6.22 -21.07
N GLU A 144 3.46 6.83 -21.71
CA GLU A 144 3.45 8.22 -22.14
C GLU A 144 2.95 9.17 -21.04
N ALA A 145 1.93 8.78 -20.28
CA ALA A 145 1.29 9.64 -19.27
C ALA A 145 2.06 9.70 -17.94
N LYS A 146 2.84 8.67 -17.58
CA LYS A 146 3.47 8.54 -16.24
C LYS A 146 4.40 9.69 -15.88
N ALA A 147 5.02 10.32 -16.89
CA ALA A 147 5.87 11.48 -16.67
C ALA A 147 5.11 12.68 -16.09
N ASN A 148 3.81 12.82 -16.41
CA ASN A 148 2.97 13.96 -16.00
C ASN A 148 1.86 13.58 -15.02
N ALA A 149 1.71 12.29 -14.71
CA ALA A 149 0.72 11.79 -13.77
C ALA A 149 1.13 12.09 -12.32
N VAL A 150 0.16 12.39 -11.47
CA VAL A 150 0.36 12.61 -10.03
C VAL A 150 0.14 11.29 -9.30
N LEU A 151 1.19 10.75 -8.67
CA LEU A 151 1.10 9.59 -7.79
C LEU A 151 0.74 10.04 -6.37
N VAL A 152 -0.41 9.59 -5.88
CA VAL A 152 -0.89 9.86 -4.52
C VAL A 152 -0.72 8.61 -3.67
N GLU A 153 0.27 8.62 -2.78
CA GLU A 153 0.55 7.53 -1.82
C GLU A 153 0.72 8.10 -0.41
N ALA A 154 -0.19 7.77 0.51
CA ALA A 154 -0.13 8.25 1.90
C ALA A 154 1.14 7.78 2.64
N ASP A 155 1.65 6.58 2.31
CA ASP A 155 2.86 6.03 2.93
C ASP A 155 4.13 6.83 2.54
N ALA A 156 4.17 7.44 1.34
CA ALA A 156 5.30 8.30 0.94
C ALA A 156 5.40 9.56 1.81
N PHE A 157 4.26 10.16 2.17
CA PHE A 157 4.22 11.30 3.08
C PHE A 157 4.69 10.93 4.50
N LYS A 158 4.37 9.72 4.98
CA LYS A 158 4.87 9.23 6.28
C LYS A 158 6.39 9.22 6.33
N GLU A 159 7.05 8.78 5.25
CA GLU A 159 8.51 8.68 5.21
C GLU A 159 9.21 10.05 5.17
N SER A 160 8.52 11.06 4.65
CA SER A 160 8.98 12.45 4.64
C SER A 160 8.74 13.19 5.96
N ASP A 161 7.79 12.73 6.78
CA ASP A 161 7.38 13.41 8.01
C ASP A 161 8.53 13.53 9.02
N VAL A 162 8.80 14.76 9.46
CA VAL A 162 9.94 15.08 10.35
C VAL A 162 9.86 14.31 11.67
N ILE A 163 8.66 14.11 12.21
CA ILE A 163 8.47 13.38 13.47
C ILE A 163 8.65 11.88 13.25
N TYR A 164 8.12 11.32 12.16
CA TYR A 164 8.36 9.94 11.79
C TYR A 164 9.86 9.67 11.60
N ARG A 165 10.58 10.52 10.86
CA ARG A 165 12.04 10.37 10.66
C ARG A 165 12.81 10.50 11.97
N ALA A 166 12.44 11.43 12.85
CA ALA A 166 13.12 11.64 14.12
C ALA A 166 12.92 10.46 15.09
N LEU A 167 11.70 9.91 15.15
CA LEU A 167 11.36 8.81 16.05
C LEU A 167 11.83 7.45 15.51
N SER A 168 11.70 7.21 14.20
CA SER A 168 12.17 5.97 13.56
C SER A 168 13.70 5.85 13.53
N ARG A 169 14.44 6.97 13.60
CA ARG A 169 15.93 6.98 13.68
C ARG A 169 16.49 7.02 15.10
N SER A 170 15.64 7.13 16.13
CA SER A 170 16.09 7.11 17.52
C SER A 170 16.52 5.68 17.89
N LYS A 171 17.83 5.47 18.08
CA LYS A 171 18.42 4.17 18.44
C LYS A 171 17.76 3.62 19.73
N GLY A 172 17.31 2.38 19.69
CA GLY A 172 16.82 1.63 20.88
C GLY A 172 15.32 1.69 21.18
N HIS A 173 14.49 2.31 20.33
CA HIS A 173 13.05 2.46 20.56
C HIS A 173 12.19 1.79 19.46
N HIS A 174 12.63 0.64 18.93
CA HIS A 174 11.94 -0.05 17.81
C HIS A 174 10.55 -0.61 18.18
N GLN A 175 10.29 -0.85 19.47
CA GLN A 175 8.93 -1.14 19.97
C GLN A 175 7.94 0.02 19.72
N GLU A 176 8.44 1.24 19.49
CA GLU A 176 7.63 2.44 19.26
C GLU A 176 7.31 2.68 17.78
N MET A 177 7.87 1.88 16.86
CA MET A 177 7.75 2.08 15.42
C MET A 177 6.30 1.98 14.93
N LEU A 178 5.56 0.96 15.39
CA LEU A 178 4.13 0.78 15.09
C LEU A 178 3.32 1.98 15.57
N HIS A 179 3.52 2.37 16.83
CA HIS A 179 2.80 3.48 17.44
C HIS A 179 3.15 4.83 16.78
N THR A 180 4.41 5.03 16.40
CA THR A 180 4.85 6.23 15.68
C THR A 180 4.19 6.31 14.30
N ALA A 181 4.11 5.19 13.58
CA ALA A 181 3.43 5.12 12.28
C ALA A 181 1.93 5.46 12.41
N GLU A 182 1.27 5.01 13.48
CA GLU A 182 -0.14 5.35 13.78
C GLU A 182 -0.29 6.85 14.10
N LEU A 183 0.62 7.43 14.87
CA LEU A 183 0.57 8.84 15.27
C LEU A 183 0.75 9.82 14.11
N VAL A 184 1.51 9.45 13.07
CA VAL A 184 1.68 10.26 11.84
C VAL A 184 0.68 9.91 10.74
N HIS A 185 -0.13 8.88 10.96
CA HIS A 185 -1.06 8.36 9.97
C HIS A 185 -2.02 9.44 9.46
N GLN A 186 -2.71 10.12 10.38
CA GLN A 186 -3.71 11.12 10.00
C GLN A 186 -3.10 12.24 9.17
N SER A 187 -1.97 12.80 9.60
CA SER A 187 -1.29 13.88 8.86
C SER A 187 -0.87 13.48 7.45
N SER A 188 -0.50 12.20 7.27
CA SER A 188 -0.07 11.68 5.96
C SER A 188 -1.26 11.38 5.05
N THR A 189 -2.36 10.91 5.64
CA THR A 189 -3.65 10.74 4.95
C THR A 189 -4.23 12.09 4.53
N ASP A 190 -4.14 13.11 5.37
CA ASP A 190 -4.61 14.46 5.06
C ASP A 190 -3.78 15.06 3.91
N ALA A 191 -2.45 14.93 3.94
CA ALA A 191 -1.55 15.34 2.87
C ALA A 191 -1.88 14.67 1.52
N ALA A 192 -2.03 13.33 1.53
CA ALA A 192 -2.42 12.60 0.33
C ALA A 192 -3.79 13.04 -0.20
N SER A 193 -4.75 13.34 0.68
CA SER A 193 -6.09 13.82 0.31
C SER A 193 -6.05 15.23 -0.28
N SER A 194 -5.19 16.11 0.27
CA SER A 194 -4.93 17.47 -0.24
C SER A 194 -4.33 17.41 -1.65
N LEU A 195 -3.30 16.58 -1.85
CA LEU A 195 -2.69 16.36 -3.16
C LEU A 195 -3.72 15.80 -4.16
N LEU A 196 -4.54 14.83 -3.75
CA LEU A 196 -5.57 14.22 -4.59
C LEU A 196 -6.57 15.25 -5.10
N VAL A 197 -7.20 16.02 -4.21
CA VAL A 197 -8.23 16.99 -4.63
C VAL A 197 -7.63 18.11 -5.48
N THR A 198 -6.40 18.53 -5.18
CA THR A 198 -5.68 19.54 -5.97
C THR A 198 -5.40 19.04 -7.38
N ALA A 199 -4.80 17.85 -7.52
CA ALA A 199 -4.50 17.26 -8.82
C ALA A 199 -5.77 17.01 -9.65
N LEU A 200 -6.86 16.57 -8.99
CA LEU A 200 -8.12 16.34 -9.68
C LEU A 200 -8.76 17.65 -10.18
N ASN A 201 -8.75 18.71 -9.37
CA ASN A 201 -9.23 20.05 -9.75
C ASN A 201 -8.47 20.61 -10.95
N GLU A 202 -7.17 20.32 -11.05
CA GLU A 202 -6.29 20.74 -12.15
C GLU A 202 -6.47 19.90 -13.43
N GLY A 203 -7.27 18.82 -13.40
CA GLY A 203 -7.46 17.98 -14.57
C GLY A 203 -6.26 17.09 -14.92
N ARG A 204 -5.40 16.77 -13.93
CA ARG A 204 -4.21 15.93 -14.10
C ARG A 204 -4.59 14.45 -14.16
N ASP A 205 -3.79 13.62 -14.83
CA ASP A 205 -3.89 12.18 -14.60
C ASP A 205 -3.41 11.86 -13.19
N VAL A 206 -4.16 11.04 -12.48
CA VAL A 206 -3.89 10.70 -11.08
C VAL A 206 -3.83 9.19 -10.92
N ILE A 207 -2.80 8.72 -10.21
CA ILE A 207 -2.70 7.34 -9.72
C ILE A 207 -2.81 7.41 -8.21
N MET A 208 -3.88 6.86 -7.66
CA MET A 208 -4.11 6.82 -6.21
C MET A 208 -3.78 5.43 -5.68
N ASP A 209 -2.68 5.28 -4.96
CA ASP A 209 -2.30 4.04 -4.28
C ASP A 209 -2.88 4.01 -2.87
N GLY A 210 -3.92 3.19 -2.69
CA GLY A 210 -4.61 3.02 -1.43
C GLY A 210 -4.94 1.56 -1.13
N THR A 211 -5.50 1.30 0.06
CA THR A 211 -6.13 0.01 0.34
C THR A 211 -7.52 -0.09 -0.29
N LEU A 212 -8.20 1.05 -0.46
CA LEU A 212 -9.62 1.16 -0.82
C LEU A 212 -10.53 0.33 0.11
N SER A 213 -10.10 0.18 1.37
CA SER A 213 -10.78 -0.63 2.39
C SER A 213 -11.88 0.13 3.13
N TRP A 214 -12.08 1.42 2.85
CA TRP A 214 -13.09 2.23 3.50
C TRP A 214 -14.05 2.79 2.44
N GLU A 215 -15.20 2.14 2.34
CA GLU A 215 -16.17 2.33 1.27
C GLU A 215 -16.68 3.78 1.14
N PRO A 216 -17.14 4.46 2.21
CA PRO A 216 -17.65 5.82 2.08
C PRO A 216 -16.63 6.79 1.49
N PHE A 217 -15.35 6.62 1.82
CA PHE A 217 -14.28 7.44 1.24
C PHE A 217 -14.14 7.18 -0.26
N VAL A 218 -14.11 5.92 -0.69
CA VAL A 218 -13.97 5.55 -2.11
C VAL A 218 -15.16 6.06 -2.93
N GLU A 219 -16.38 5.88 -2.43
CA GLU A 219 -17.60 6.33 -3.12
C GLU A 219 -17.62 7.85 -3.26
N GLN A 220 -17.37 8.60 -2.17
CA GLN A 220 -17.30 10.06 -2.22
C GLN A 220 -16.17 10.55 -3.14
N THR A 221 -15.01 9.86 -3.20
CA THR A 221 -13.92 10.20 -4.12
C THR A 221 -14.32 9.99 -5.58
N ILE A 222 -15.04 8.91 -5.89
CA ILE A 222 -15.54 8.66 -7.24
C ILE A 222 -16.57 9.74 -7.61
N ASP A 223 -17.51 10.06 -6.73
CA ASP A 223 -18.51 11.11 -6.97
C ASP A 223 -17.86 12.47 -7.21
N MET A 224 -16.87 12.83 -6.39
CA MET A 224 -16.06 14.03 -6.58
C MET A 224 -15.41 14.02 -7.97
N ALA A 225 -14.68 12.95 -8.34
CA ALA A 225 -13.99 12.86 -9.63
C ALA A 225 -14.95 12.93 -10.83
N ARG A 226 -16.18 12.40 -10.69
CA ARG A 226 -17.23 12.54 -11.70
C ARG A 226 -17.75 13.97 -11.80
N ALA A 227 -17.84 14.72 -10.69
CA ALA A 227 -18.39 16.06 -10.66
C ALA A 227 -17.38 17.19 -10.90
N ILE A 228 -16.07 16.93 -10.74
CA ILE A 228 -15.01 17.95 -10.72
C ILE A 228 -14.84 18.73 -12.03
N HIS A 229 -15.42 18.24 -13.14
CA HIS A 229 -15.47 18.96 -14.40
C HIS A 229 -16.51 20.11 -14.41
N LYS A 230 -17.47 20.09 -13.45
CA LYS A 230 -18.54 21.09 -13.30
C LYS A 230 -18.25 22.07 -12.16
N CYS A 231 -17.67 21.61 -11.05
CA CYS A 231 -17.39 22.41 -9.87
C CYS A 231 -15.99 22.11 -9.31
N ARG A 232 -15.45 23.00 -8.47
CA ARG A 232 -14.24 22.68 -7.67
C ARG A 232 -14.60 22.04 -6.35
N TYR A 233 -13.69 21.22 -5.84
CA TYR A 233 -13.79 20.59 -4.53
C TYR A 233 -12.63 21.01 -3.63
N ARG A 234 -12.85 20.89 -2.33
CA ARG A 234 -11.80 20.98 -1.30
C ARG A 234 -11.93 19.81 -0.33
N MET A 235 -10.92 19.60 0.50
CA MET A 235 -11.00 18.62 1.58
C MET A 235 -12.14 18.97 2.55
N GLY A 236 -12.97 17.98 2.83
CA GLY A 236 -13.95 18.03 3.91
C GLY A 236 -13.33 17.70 5.27
N VAL A 237 -14.19 17.59 6.28
CA VAL A 237 -13.78 17.30 7.66
C VAL A 237 -13.29 15.87 7.89
N GLY A 238 -13.47 14.98 6.92
CA GLY A 238 -13.17 13.55 7.00
C GLY A 238 -14.16 12.80 7.89
N TYR A 239 -13.68 11.73 8.53
CA TYR A 239 -14.42 10.97 9.53
C TYR A 239 -14.15 11.53 10.93
N LYS A 240 -15.20 11.97 11.62
CA LYS A 240 -15.14 12.47 13.00
C LYS A 240 -16.28 11.89 13.84
N VAL A 241 -15.95 11.51 15.06
CA VAL A 241 -16.92 11.12 16.09
C VAL A 241 -16.91 12.20 17.16
N ALA A 242 -18.05 12.85 17.37
CA ALA A 242 -18.23 13.86 18.41
C ALA A 242 -18.37 13.21 19.79
N GLU A 243 -18.25 14.01 20.86
CA GLU A 243 -18.32 13.53 22.26
C GLU A 243 -19.66 12.89 22.61
N ASP A 244 -20.73 13.30 21.93
CA ASP A 244 -22.08 12.74 22.02
C ASP A 244 -22.27 11.45 21.21
N GLY A 245 -21.23 10.98 20.52
CA GLY A 245 -21.27 9.82 19.63
C GLY A 245 -21.76 10.11 18.21
N THR A 246 -22.10 11.36 17.87
CA THR A 246 -22.54 11.74 16.53
C THR A 246 -21.39 11.56 15.54
N ILE A 247 -21.62 10.80 14.46
CA ILE A 247 -20.64 10.54 13.40
C ILE A 247 -20.86 11.54 12.27
N THR A 248 -19.83 12.32 11.95
CA THR A 248 -19.75 13.13 10.73
C THR A 248 -18.76 12.49 9.79
N GLU A 249 -19.19 12.17 8.57
CA GLU A 249 -18.33 11.57 7.54
C GLU A 249 -18.49 12.31 6.21
N ASN A 250 -17.58 13.24 5.95
CA ASN A 250 -17.56 14.02 4.72
C ASN A 250 -16.12 14.29 4.30
N TYR A 251 -15.65 13.64 3.24
CA TYR A 251 -14.27 13.74 2.78
C TYR A 251 -14.05 14.87 1.77
N TRP A 252 -15.09 15.27 1.03
CA TRP A 252 -14.98 16.24 -0.06
C TRP A 252 -16.12 17.25 -0.02
N GLU A 253 -15.78 18.53 0.00
CA GLU A 253 -16.75 19.63 -0.03
C GLU A 253 -16.72 20.35 -1.36
N MET A 254 -17.89 20.57 -1.97
CA MET A 254 -18.00 21.45 -3.13
C MET A 254 -17.71 22.90 -2.74
N VAL A 255 -16.86 23.57 -3.51
CA VAL A 255 -16.61 25.00 -3.40
C VAL A 255 -17.79 25.74 -4.03
N LYS A 256 -18.41 26.67 -3.29
CA LYS A 256 -19.59 27.40 -3.76
C LYS A 256 -19.19 28.43 -4.83
N GLU A 257 -20.08 28.65 -5.81
CA GLU A 257 -19.92 29.71 -6.81
C GLU A 257 -19.74 31.08 -6.12
N GLY A 258 -18.57 31.69 -6.30
CA GLY A 258 -18.16 32.94 -5.64
C GLY A 258 -16.94 32.82 -4.71
N GLU A 259 -16.57 31.60 -4.30
CA GLU A 259 -15.30 31.32 -3.58
C GLU A 259 -14.21 30.75 -4.50
N GLU A 260 -14.52 30.55 -5.79
CA GLU A 260 -13.54 30.10 -6.78
C GLU A 260 -12.56 31.24 -7.10
N GLU A 261 -11.26 31.01 -6.90
CA GLU A 261 -10.23 31.93 -7.40
C GLU A 261 -10.42 32.14 -8.91
N GLU A 262 -10.53 33.40 -9.34
CA GLU A 262 -10.69 33.77 -10.74
C GLU A 262 -9.54 33.17 -11.55
N GLN A 263 -9.83 32.18 -12.39
CA GLN A 263 -8.82 31.67 -13.32
C GLN A 263 -8.43 32.77 -14.31
N PRO A 264 -7.15 32.85 -14.71
CA PRO A 264 -6.76 33.66 -15.85
C PRO A 264 -7.57 33.19 -17.07
N LYS A 265 -8.43 34.07 -17.58
CA LYS A 265 -9.23 33.77 -18.77
C LYS A 265 -8.30 33.82 -19.98
N GLU A 266 -7.80 32.69 -20.44
CA GLU A 266 -7.25 32.62 -21.79
C GLU A 266 -8.39 32.83 -22.80
N ASN A 267 -8.34 33.90 -23.58
CA ASN A 267 -9.31 34.22 -24.63
C ASN A 267 -10.78 34.41 -24.18
N GLY A 268 -11.03 34.69 -22.89
CA GLY A 268 -12.37 34.99 -22.38
C GLY A 268 -13.26 33.77 -22.07
N GLU A 269 -12.80 32.55 -22.32
CA GLU A 269 -13.46 31.31 -21.87
C GLU A 269 -12.64 30.64 -20.76
N ALA A 270 -13.28 30.23 -19.67
CA ALA A 270 -12.64 29.36 -18.69
C ALA A 270 -12.26 28.03 -19.37
N PRO A 271 -11.06 27.46 -19.11
CA PRO A 271 -10.68 26.18 -19.69
C PRO A 271 -11.72 25.12 -19.32
N LYS A 272 -12.37 24.55 -20.33
CA LYS A 272 -13.42 23.53 -20.15
C LYS A 272 -12.77 22.25 -19.62
N ARG A 273 -12.85 22.05 -18.31
CA ARG A 273 -12.44 20.80 -17.65
C ARG A 273 -13.24 19.63 -18.25
N LYS A 274 -12.55 18.53 -18.56
CA LYS A 274 -13.16 17.32 -19.11
C LYS A 274 -13.53 16.35 -17.98
N PRO A 275 -14.59 15.55 -18.16
CA PRO A 275 -14.92 14.50 -17.20
C PRO A 275 -13.80 13.46 -17.15
N TYR A 276 -13.49 12.98 -15.94
CA TYR A 276 -12.51 11.92 -15.72
C TYR A 276 -13.02 10.57 -16.21
N ARG A 277 -12.11 9.81 -16.83
CA ARG A 277 -12.24 8.35 -16.92
C ARG A 277 -11.67 7.74 -15.65
N ILE A 278 -12.44 6.90 -14.98
CA ILE A 278 -12.07 6.29 -13.70
C ILE A 278 -11.80 4.80 -13.93
N GLU A 279 -10.60 4.37 -13.57
CA GLU A 279 -10.15 2.98 -13.69
C GLU A 279 -9.84 2.41 -12.32
N LEU A 280 -10.31 1.20 -12.03
CA LEU A 280 -10.01 0.47 -10.80
C LEU A 280 -9.06 -0.68 -11.10
N VAL A 281 -7.95 -0.75 -10.38
CA VAL A 281 -7.07 -1.91 -10.38
C VAL A 281 -6.99 -2.46 -8.96
N GLY A 282 -7.58 -3.63 -8.79
CA GLY A 282 -7.59 -4.38 -7.55
C GLY A 282 -6.48 -5.43 -7.48
N MET A 283 -5.92 -5.61 -6.28
CA MET A 283 -4.98 -6.67 -5.96
C MET A 283 -5.55 -7.55 -4.86
N ILE A 284 -5.57 -8.85 -5.11
CA ILE A 284 -5.91 -9.85 -4.13
C ILE A 284 -4.81 -10.89 -3.98
N CYS A 285 -4.60 -11.32 -2.76
CA CYS A 285 -3.84 -12.53 -2.48
C CYS A 285 -4.45 -13.25 -1.28
N ASP A 286 -3.97 -14.45 -1.02
CA ASP A 286 -4.20 -15.13 0.25
C ASP A 286 -3.80 -14.18 1.40
N PRO A 287 -4.72 -13.85 2.32
CA PRO A 287 -4.43 -13.00 3.47
C PRO A 287 -3.28 -13.53 4.32
N TYR A 288 -3.08 -14.85 4.40
CA TYR A 288 -1.96 -15.41 5.13
C TYR A 288 -0.62 -14.98 4.52
N LEU A 289 -0.49 -15.08 3.20
CA LEU A 289 0.68 -14.62 2.48
C LEU A 289 0.90 -13.11 2.66
N ALA A 290 -0.17 -12.32 2.68
CA ALA A 290 -0.07 -10.89 2.94
C ALA A 290 0.54 -10.62 4.32
N VAL A 291 0.09 -11.32 5.37
CA VAL A 291 0.64 -11.16 6.72
C VAL A 291 2.13 -11.47 6.75
N VAL A 292 2.54 -12.60 6.15
CA VAL A 292 3.98 -12.96 6.08
C VAL A 292 4.79 -11.89 5.33
N ARG A 293 4.27 -11.36 4.21
CA ARG A 293 4.89 -10.24 3.49
C ARG A 293 4.99 -8.99 4.36
N GLY A 294 3.97 -8.70 5.17
CA GLY A 294 3.94 -7.60 6.13
C GLY A 294 5.04 -7.72 7.18
N ILE A 295 5.17 -8.90 7.80
CA ILE A 295 6.22 -9.19 8.79
C ILE A 295 7.61 -9.07 8.17
N ARG A 296 7.83 -9.65 7.00
CA ARG A 296 9.11 -9.54 6.28
C ARG A 296 9.46 -8.10 5.95
N ARG A 297 8.50 -7.31 5.50
CA ARG A 297 8.68 -5.87 5.22
C ARG A 297 9.03 -5.11 6.49
N ALA A 298 8.45 -5.49 7.64
CA ALA A 298 8.79 -4.89 8.92
C ALA A 298 10.25 -5.16 9.32
N ILE A 299 10.71 -6.40 9.14
CA ILE A 299 12.09 -6.81 9.44
C ILE A 299 13.08 -6.13 8.49
N LEU A 300 12.86 -6.22 7.17
CA LEU A 300 13.82 -5.77 6.16
C LEU A 300 13.84 -4.25 5.96
N MET A 301 12.67 -3.60 6.08
CA MET A 301 12.51 -2.19 5.73
C MET A 301 12.16 -1.31 6.93
N GLY A 302 12.00 -1.88 8.12
CA GLY A 302 11.54 -1.13 9.30
C GLY A 302 10.12 -0.56 9.13
N ARG A 303 9.27 -1.22 8.34
CA ARG A 303 7.88 -0.78 8.09
C ARG A 303 6.87 -1.80 8.58
N ALA A 304 6.57 -1.71 9.87
CA ALA A 304 5.62 -2.58 10.55
C ALA A 304 4.17 -2.10 10.37
N VAL A 305 3.26 -3.06 10.26
CA VAL A 305 1.81 -2.87 10.23
C VAL A 305 1.20 -3.90 11.16
N ARG A 306 0.17 -3.52 11.92
CA ARG A 306 -0.54 -4.48 12.77
C ARG A 306 -1.29 -5.51 11.92
N VAL A 307 -1.23 -6.77 12.35
CA VAL A 307 -1.84 -7.89 11.62
C VAL A 307 -3.36 -7.71 11.50
N ASP A 308 -4.03 -7.27 12.57
CA ASP A 308 -5.47 -6.97 12.59
C ASP A 308 -5.87 -5.97 11.49
N SER A 309 -5.11 -4.90 11.35
CA SER A 309 -5.32 -3.82 10.39
C SER A 309 -5.08 -4.32 8.98
N GLN A 310 -4.07 -5.18 8.80
CA GLN A 310 -3.79 -5.84 7.53
C GLN A 310 -4.94 -6.76 7.11
N LEU A 311 -5.38 -7.67 7.97
CA LEU A 311 -6.49 -8.57 7.69
C LEU A 311 -7.79 -7.80 7.43
N ASN A 312 -8.10 -6.78 8.24
CA ASN A 312 -9.25 -5.90 8.01
C ASN A 312 -9.20 -5.20 6.65
N SER A 313 -8.02 -4.75 6.20
CA SER A 313 -7.88 -4.11 4.89
C SER A 313 -8.20 -5.06 3.73
N HIS A 314 -7.77 -6.33 3.83
CA HIS A 314 -8.12 -7.37 2.85
C HIS A 314 -9.60 -7.67 2.85
N LYS A 315 -10.17 -7.89 4.05
CA LYS A 315 -11.59 -8.20 4.24
C LYS A 315 -12.48 -7.13 3.61
N ARG A 316 -12.29 -5.87 4.00
CA ARG A 316 -13.13 -4.76 3.56
C ARG A 316 -12.98 -4.49 2.06
N PHE A 317 -11.76 -4.54 1.52
CA PHE A 317 -11.55 -4.37 0.08
C PHE A 317 -12.25 -5.48 -0.72
N ALA A 318 -12.08 -6.74 -0.30
CA ALA A 318 -12.69 -7.88 -0.97
C ALA A 318 -14.23 -7.79 -0.94
N SER A 319 -14.82 -7.40 0.19
CA SER A 319 -16.27 -7.21 0.31
C SER A 319 -16.82 -6.09 -0.58
N ALA A 320 -16.05 -5.03 -0.81
CA ALA A 320 -16.51 -3.85 -1.54
C ALA A 320 -16.20 -3.88 -3.06
N PHE A 321 -15.26 -4.73 -3.50
CA PHE A 321 -14.72 -4.71 -4.87
C PHE A 321 -15.80 -4.75 -5.97
N LEU A 322 -16.80 -5.62 -5.84
CA LEU A 322 -17.86 -5.75 -6.85
C LEU A 322 -18.75 -4.50 -6.93
N ARG A 323 -18.96 -3.81 -5.81
CA ARG A 323 -19.69 -2.53 -5.81
C ARG A 323 -18.85 -1.44 -6.44
N TYR A 324 -17.55 -1.36 -6.13
CA TYR A 324 -16.66 -0.42 -6.80
C TYR A 324 -16.63 -0.61 -8.32
N CYS A 325 -16.68 -1.85 -8.81
CA CYS A 325 -16.78 -2.13 -10.23
C CYS A 325 -18.01 -1.48 -10.89
N GLN A 326 -19.11 -1.25 -10.15
CA GLN A 326 -20.31 -0.60 -10.69
C GLN A 326 -20.15 0.92 -10.83
N LEU A 327 -19.22 1.54 -10.08
CA LEU A 327 -19.04 2.99 -10.00
C LEU A 327 -18.00 3.54 -10.98
N VAL A 328 -17.06 2.69 -11.41
CA VAL A 328 -15.94 3.05 -12.30
C VAL A 328 -16.20 2.64 -13.75
N ASP A 329 -15.45 3.22 -14.69
CA ASP A 329 -15.57 2.89 -16.11
C ASP A 329 -14.97 1.52 -16.40
N ASN A 330 -13.73 1.30 -15.96
CA ASN A 330 -13.00 0.05 -16.16
C ASN A 330 -12.54 -0.52 -14.82
N ALA A 331 -12.54 -1.85 -14.69
CA ALA A 331 -12.01 -2.51 -13.51
C ALA A 331 -11.17 -3.74 -13.88
N ARG A 332 -10.06 -3.96 -13.18
CA ARG A 332 -9.23 -5.15 -13.30
C ARG A 332 -8.92 -5.69 -11.90
N LEU A 333 -8.93 -7.00 -11.72
CA LEU A 333 -8.52 -7.65 -10.47
C LEU A 333 -7.38 -8.62 -10.75
N PHE A 334 -6.27 -8.46 -10.05
CA PHE A 334 -5.09 -9.31 -10.16
C PHE A 334 -4.91 -10.17 -8.91
N CYS A 335 -4.61 -11.44 -9.10
CA CYS A 335 -4.17 -12.37 -8.06
C CYS A 335 -2.64 -12.39 -7.98
N THR A 336 -2.09 -12.19 -6.79
CA THR A 336 -0.62 -12.17 -6.55
C THR A 336 -0.13 -13.30 -5.65
N ASN A 337 -0.80 -14.46 -5.67
CA ASN A 337 -0.44 -15.63 -4.85
C ASN A 337 0.89 -16.27 -5.26
N SER A 338 1.36 -16.04 -6.49
CA SER A 338 2.62 -16.60 -6.97
C SER A 338 3.82 -15.93 -6.28
N MET A 339 4.63 -16.74 -5.59
CA MET A 339 5.87 -16.28 -4.94
C MET A 339 6.89 -15.86 -6.00
N GLY A 340 7.03 -14.56 -6.24
CA GLY A 340 7.94 -14.01 -7.25
C GLY A 340 7.50 -14.20 -8.70
N GLY A 341 6.28 -14.70 -8.93
CA GLY A 341 5.69 -14.84 -10.26
C GLY A 341 4.88 -13.60 -10.68
N ALA A 342 4.58 -13.50 -11.98
CA ALA A 342 3.75 -12.43 -12.52
C ALA A 342 2.32 -12.47 -11.93
N PRO A 343 1.71 -11.30 -11.63
CA PRO A 343 0.31 -11.20 -11.27
C PRO A 343 -0.60 -11.83 -12.33
N LYS A 344 -1.64 -12.55 -11.89
CA LYS A 344 -2.61 -13.17 -12.80
C LYS A 344 -3.89 -12.34 -12.83
N LEU A 345 -4.35 -11.91 -14.00
CA LEU A 345 -5.66 -11.27 -14.14
C LEU A 345 -6.77 -12.30 -13.86
N ILE A 346 -7.70 -11.97 -12.96
CA ILE A 346 -8.79 -12.87 -12.54
C ILE A 346 -10.19 -12.26 -12.68
N ALA A 347 -10.29 -10.95 -12.83
CA ALA A 347 -11.54 -10.30 -13.22
C ALA A 347 -11.25 -9.07 -14.08
N TRP A 348 -12.13 -8.78 -15.03
CA TRP A 348 -12.09 -7.54 -15.80
C TRP A 348 -13.49 -6.99 -16.08
N LYS A 349 -13.57 -5.68 -16.18
CA LYS A 349 -14.72 -4.90 -16.65
C LYS A 349 -14.19 -3.85 -17.62
N ASP A 350 -14.85 -3.73 -18.77
CA ASP A 350 -14.57 -2.72 -19.77
C ASP A 350 -15.87 -1.97 -20.12
N GLY A 351 -15.93 -0.68 -19.83
CA GLY A 351 -17.11 0.17 -20.00
C GLY A 351 -18.35 -0.37 -19.30
N ASP A 352 -19.52 -0.30 -19.94
CA ASP A 352 -20.80 -0.70 -19.34
C ASP A 352 -21.02 -2.23 -19.31
N ASN A 353 -20.01 -3.02 -19.68
CA ASN A 353 -20.12 -4.48 -19.65
C ASN A 353 -20.20 -5.02 -18.21
N LYS A 354 -20.83 -6.18 -18.05
CA LYS A 354 -20.78 -6.91 -16.78
C LYS A 354 -19.33 -7.36 -16.51
N THR A 355 -18.92 -7.29 -15.25
CA THR A 355 -17.61 -7.79 -14.82
C THR A 355 -17.49 -9.28 -15.14
N LEU A 356 -16.52 -9.64 -15.97
CA LEU A 356 -16.15 -11.02 -16.25
C LEU A 356 -15.17 -11.47 -15.16
N ILE A 357 -15.50 -12.58 -14.50
CA ILE A 357 -14.72 -13.12 -13.38
C ILE A 357 -14.36 -14.56 -13.70
N ASP A 358 -13.10 -14.91 -13.50
CA ASP A 358 -12.62 -16.29 -13.53
C ASP A 358 -13.34 -17.08 -12.42
N PRO A 359 -14.26 -18.00 -12.77
CA PRO A 359 -15.12 -18.68 -11.80
C PRO A 359 -14.33 -19.61 -10.86
N GLU A 360 -13.12 -20.04 -11.24
CA GLU A 360 -12.27 -20.85 -10.38
C GLU A 360 -11.55 -19.99 -9.33
N LYS A 361 -11.32 -18.70 -9.62
CA LYS A 361 -10.53 -17.80 -8.77
C LYS A 361 -11.36 -16.80 -7.97
N ILE A 362 -12.66 -16.70 -8.24
CA ILE A 362 -13.59 -15.92 -7.41
C ILE A 362 -13.58 -16.37 -5.95
N ASN A 363 -13.28 -17.65 -5.70
CA ASN A 363 -13.15 -18.22 -4.36
C ASN A 363 -12.14 -17.46 -3.49
N CYS A 364 -11.04 -16.93 -4.06
CA CYS A 364 -10.09 -16.12 -3.30
C CYS A 364 -10.71 -14.81 -2.80
N LEU A 365 -11.57 -14.18 -3.61
CA LEU A 365 -12.30 -12.95 -3.24
C LEU A 365 -13.30 -13.24 -2.13
N THR A 366 -14.09 -14.30 -2.28
CA THR A 366 -15.07 -14.72 -1.25
C THR A 366 -14.41 -15.21 0.03
N ALA A 367 -13.24 -15.86 -0.06
CA ALA A 367 -12.47 -16.27 1.12
C ALA A 367 -11.94 -15.04 1.87
N ALA A 368 -11.36 -14.07 1.15
CA ALA A 368 -10.85 -12.85 1.75
C ALA A 368 -11.97 -12.01 2.38
N SER A 369 -13.15 -11.90 1.76
CA SER A 369 -14.28 -11.14 2.33
C SER A 369 -14.83 -11.76 3.63
N ASN A 370 -14.66 -13.06 3.82
CA ASN A 370 -15.19 -13.82 4.96
C ASN A 370 -14.12 -14.18 6.01
N LEU A 371 -12.90 -13.68 5.88
CA LEU A 371 -11.82 -13.98 6.82
C LEU A 371 -12.14 -13.47 8.24
N ASN A 372 -11.50 -14.11 9.23
CA ASN A 372 -11.45 -13.62 10.60
C ASN A 372 -10.30 -12.60 10.75
N ALA A 373 -10.66 -11.33 10.99
CA ALA A 373 -9.66 -10.26 11.06
C ALA A 373 -8.85 -10.25 12.36
N GLU A 374 -9.33 -10.95 13.39
CA GLU A 374 -8.68 -11.05 14.69
C GLU A 374 -7.80 -12.31 14.82
N ALA A 375 -7.66 -13.08 13.73
CA ALA A 375 -6.92 -14.33 13.72
C ALA A 375 -5.46 -14.13 14.16
N GLN A 376 -5.00 -14.96 15.11
CA GLN A 376 -3.61 -14.96 15.61
C GLN A 376 -2.76 -16.07 14.98
N SER A 377 -3.38 -16.92 14.15
CA SER A 377 -2.70 -17.92 13.32
C SER A 377 -3.52 -18.26 12.07
N ILE A 378 -2.93 -19.03 11.16
CA ILE A 378 -3.58 -19.55 9.96
C ILE A 378 -4.79 -20.45 10.27
N TYR A 379 -4.82 -21.14 11.43
CA TYR A 379 -5.95 -21.99 11.84
C TYR A 379 -7.21 -21.18 12.14
N GLU A 380 -7.04 -19.94 12.58
CA GLU A 380 -8.14 -19.06 12.95
C GLU A 380 -8.58 -18.17 11.79
N LEU A 381 -7.84 -18.17 10.67
CA LEU A 381 -8.03 -17.23 9.56
C LEU A 381 -9.38 -17.42 8.85
N TYR A 382 -9.80 -18.67 8.71
CA TYR A 382 -11.06 -19.05 8.08
C TYR A 382 -11.91 -19.86 9.05
N THR A 383 -13.23 -19.69 8.98
CA THR A 383 -14.19 -20.49 9.75
C THR A 383 -14.10 -21.98 9.42
N ASP A 384 -13.77 -22.31 8.17
CA ASP A 384 -13.51 -23.67 7.72
C ASP A 384 -12.00 -23.86 7.51
N SER A 385 -11.39 -24.64 8.41
CA SER A 385 -9.95 -24.96 8.37
C SER A 385 -9.58 -25.93 7.25
N SER A 386 -10.53 -26.55 6.57
CA SER A 386 -10.23 -27.40 5.40
C SER A 386 -9.76 -26.58 4.20
N ARG A 387 -10.11 -25.28 4.14
CA ARG A 387 -9.75 -24.36 3.05
C ARG A 387 -8.24 -24.19 2.84
N ILE A 388 -7.46 -24.26 3.92
CA ILE A 388 -5.99 -24.19 3.82
C ILE A 388 -5.38 -25.48 3.28
N SER A 389 -6.17 -26.55 3.15
CA SER A 389 -5.75 -27.84 2.58
C SER A 389 -6.29 -28.06 1.16
N GLU A 390 -7.10 -27.15 0.63
CA GLU A 390 -7.66 -27.23 -0.72
C GLU A 390 -6.59 -26.93 -1.78
N PRO A 391 -6.65 -27.59 -2.95
CA PRO A 391 -5.78 -27.27 -4.09
C PRO A 391 -5.93 -25.79 -4.50
N GLY A 392 -4.81 -25.12 -4.78
CA GLY A 392 -4.80 -23.68 -5.10
C GLY A 392 -4.57 -22.78 -3.86
N SER A 393 -4.66 -23.32 -2.65
CA SER A 393 -4.21 -22.63 -1.45
C SER A 393 -2.67 -22.67 -1.35
N ILE A 394 -2.07 -21.57 -0.89
CA ILE A 394 -0.62 -21.48 -0.76
C ILE A 394 -0.10 -22.50 0.25
N TRP A 395 -0.87 -22.74 1.31
CA TRP A 395 -0.52 -23.70 2.33
C TRP A 395 -0.45 -25.13 1.77
N LYS A 396 -1.42 -25.55 0.96
CA LYS A 396 -1.39 -26.86 0.31
C LYS A 396 -0.30 -26.96 -0.76
N ASP A 397 -0.22 -25.96 -1.64
CA ASP A 397 0.58 -26.05 -2.86
C ASP A 397 2.08 -25.79 -2.62
N VAL A 398 2.42 -25.01 -1.58
CA VAL A 398 3.81 -24.65 -1.27
C VAL A 398 4.28 -25.36 0.00
N VAL A 399 3.57 -25.18 1.12
CA VAL A 399 4.04 -25.67 2.43
C VAL A 399 3.89 -27.18 2.57
N LEU A 400 2.74 -27.73 2.16
CA LEU A 400 2.40 -29.15 2.22
C LEU A 400 2.64 -29.87 0.88
N SER A 401 3.48 -29.30 0.00
CA SER A 401 3.77 -29.86 -1.30
C SER A 401 4.42 -31.24 -1.19
N PRO A 402 3.90 -32.29 -1.86
CA PRO A 402 4.49 -33.63 -1.82
C PRO A 402 5.95 -33.67 -2.31
N SER A 403 6.33 -32.78 -3.22
CA SER A 403 7.70 -32.72 -3.76
C SER A 403 8.72 -32.15 -2.77
N ARG A 404 8.27 -31.52 -1.68
CA ARG A 404 9.15 -30.87 -0.71
C ARG A 404 10.07 -31.86 0.02
N GLU A 405 9.58 -33.06 0.32
CA GLU A 405 10.39 -34.08 1.00
C GLU A 405 11.60 -34.50 0.15
N SER A 406 11.37 -34.77 -1.14
CA SER A 406 12.45 -35.10 -2.09
C SER A 406 13.45 -33.95 -2.19
N LEU A 407 12.97 -32.70 -2.28
CA LEU A 407 13.81 -31.51 -2.32
C LEU A 407 14.69 -31.37 -1.07
N GLN A 408 14.12 -31.60 0.12
CA GLN A 408 14.87 -31.55 1.38
C GLN A 408 15.94 -32.64 1.47
N GLN A 409 15.65 -33.85 0.98
CA GLN A 409 16.62 -34.94 0.92
C GLN A 409 17.78 -34.60 -0.03
N GLU A 410 17.50 -34.03 -1.19
CA GLU A 410 18.51 -33.56 -2.14
C GLU A 410 19.38 -32.45 -1.54
N LEU A 411 18.76 -31.44 -0.92
CA LEU A 411 19.46 -30.33 -0.25
C LEU A 411 20.36 -30.85 0.86
N ARG A 412 19.87 -31.78 1.69
CA ARG A 412 20.65 -32.42 2.76
C ARG A 412 21.87 -33.15 2.20
N ALA A 413 21.69 -33.97 1.17
CA ALA A 413 22.78 -34.70 0.54
C ALA A 413 23.82 -33.74 -0.07
N CYS A 414 23.38 -32.63 -0.69
CA CYS A 414 24.28 -31.62 -1.24
C CYS A 414 25.08 -30.90 -0.14
N ILE A 415 24.42 -30.46 0.94
CA ILE A 415 25.07 -29.79 2.08
C ILE A 415 26.11 -30.73 2.71
N GLN A 416 25.75 -32.00 2.94
CA GLN A 416 26.66 -32.99 3.52
C GLN A 416 27.93 -33.22 2.69
N ARG A 417 27.83 -33.20 1.35
CA ARG A 417 29.00 -33.31 0.45
C ARG A 417 29.91 -32.07 0.52
N ILE A 418 29.34 -30.89 0.78
CA ILE A 418 30.10 -29.64 0.91
C ILE A 418 30.79 -29.58 2.28
N GLU A 419 30.09 -29.98 3.35
CA GLU A 419 30.63 -29.98 4.71
C GLU A 419 31.69 -31.07 4.94
N ASN A 420 31.57 -32.21 4.24
CA ASN A 420 32.53 -33.32 4.29
C ASN A 420 33.11 -33.59 2.89
N PRO A 421 34.02 -32.73 2.39
CA PRO A 421 34.69 -32.99 1.13
C PRO A 421 35.51 -34.28 1.25
N GLU A 422 35.37 -35.20 0.29
CA GLU A 422 36.24 -36.38 0.25
C GLU A 422 37.71 -35.94 0.18
N PRO A 423 38.61 -36.55 0.97
CA PRO A 423 40.03 -36.22 0.92
C PRO A 423 40.56 -36.51 -0.49
N VAL A 424 41.15 -35.48 -1.10
CA VAL A 424 41.79 -35.52 -2.44
C VAL A 424 42.98 -36.47 -2.44
#